data_AF-A0A2C6A8Q6-F1
#
_entry.id   AF-A0A2C6A8Q6-F1
#
_cell.length_a   1.000
_cell.length_b   1.000
_cell.length_c   1.000
_cell.angle_alpha   90.00
_cell.angle_beta   90.00
_cell.angle_gamma   90.00
#
_symmetry.space_group_name_H-M   'P 1'
#
loop_
_entity.id
_entity.type
_entity.pdbx_description
1 polymer ?
#
loop_
_entity_poly.entity_id
_entity_poly.type
_entity_poly.pdbx_seq_one_letter_code
_entity_poly.pdbx_strand_id
1 'polypeptide(L)'
;MAPSRQKPTENEWLSLKEEIRKLYLVDNVPLKQLLGKIGERGLVVTKTQLEYQLKKWKFKKNLDKSAWLYVGSRIEKRKREGKESEVIYCGKRLKPSTVDKETDRHRDRSIMARLAPRESKHGHNDGPRC
;
A
#
# COMPACT_ATOMS: atom_id res chain seq x y z
N MET A 1 5.05 18.17 40.54
CA MET A 1 5.69 17.05 39.79
C MET A 1 4.93 16.90 38.49
N ALA A 2 5.58 17.06 37.33
CA ALA A 2 4.92 16.81 36.05
C ALA A 2 4.62 15.31 35.95
N PRO A 3 3.39 14.90 35.58
CA PRO A 3 3.08 13.49 35.41
C PRO A 3 4.05 12.90 34.37
N SER A 4 4.72 11.81 34.74
CA SER A 4 5.51 11.01 33.80
C SER A 4 4.62 10.73 32.59
N ARG A 5 5.07 11.08 31.38
CA ARG A 5 4.34 10.73 30.15
C ARG A 5 4.28 9.21 30.06
N GLN A 6 3.20 8.64 30.55
CA GLN A 6 2.96 7.21 30.47
C GLN A 6 2.95 6.83 28.99
N LYS A 7 3.63 5.72 28.67
CA LYS A 7 3.58 5.16 27.32
C LYS A 7 2.12 4.75 27.07
N PRO A 8 1.48 5.20 25.98
CA PRO A 8 0.12 4.80 25.73
C PRO A 8 0.02 3.28 25.56
N THR A 9 -1.07 2.74 26.09
CA THR A 9 -1.37 1.31 26.08
C THR A 9 -1.73 0.86 24.66
N GLU A 10 -1.49 -0.41 24.33
CA GLU A 10 -1.84 -0.96 23.01
C GLU A 10 -3.34 -0.76 22.69
N ASN A 11 -4.23 -0.84 23.69
CA ASN A 11 -5.67 -0.62 23.50
C ASN A 11 -6.01 0.80 23.04
N GLU A 12 -5.30 1.81 23.53
CA GLU A 12 -5.51 3.21 23.13
C GLU A 12 -5.05 3.41 21.67
N TRP A 13 -3.92 2.80 21.31
CA TRP A 13 -3.45 2.77 19.92
C TRP A 13 -4.41 2.04 18.99
N LEU A 14 -4.95 0.89 19.40
CA LEU A 14 -5.90 0.10 18.61
C LEU A 14 -7.21 0.84 18.39
N SER A 15 -7.70 1.56 19.41
CA SER A 15 -8.93 2.36 19.32
C SER A 15 -8.83 3.46 18.25
N LEU A 16 -7.64 4.02 18.04
CA LEU A 16 -7.37 5.04 17.04
C LEU A 16 -6.74 4.49 15.75
N LYS A 17 -6.54 3.17 15.62
CA LYS A 17 -5.75 2.58 14.53
C LYS A 17 -6.31 2.87 13.14
N GLU A 18 -7.62 2.67 12.94
CA GLU A 18 -8.26 2.89 11.63
C GLU A 18 -8.30 4.37 11.27
N GLU A 19 -8.43 5.25 12.26
CA GLU A 19 -8.34 6.69 12.08
C GLU A 19 -6.94 7.12 11.65
N ILE A 20 -5.92 6.63 12.37
CA ILE A 20 -4.52 6.87 12.05
C ILE A 20 -4.23 6.34 10.64
N ARG A 21 -4.74 5.16 10.29
CA ARG A 21 -4.64 4.58 8.95
C ARG A 21 -5.22 5.51 7.89
N LYS A 22 -6.45 6.00 8.09
CA LYS A 22 -7.11 6.92 7.16
C LYS A 22 -6.33 8.23 7.02
N LEU A 23 -6.02 8.90 8.13
CA LEU A 23 -5.30 10.17 8.12
C LEU A 23 -3.91 10.04 7.47
N TYR A 24 -3.18 8.98 7.81
CA TYR A 24 -1.81 8.78 7.36
C TYR A 24 -1.75 8.32 5.89
N LEU A 25 -2.55 7.32 5.51
CA LEU A 25 -2.46 6.69 4.19
C LEU A 25 -3.41 7.33 3.16
N VAL A 26 -4.65 7.63 3.57
CA VAL A 26 -5.71 8.18 2.69
C VAL A 26 -5.66 9.71 2.63
N ASP A 27 -5.53 10.39 3.74
CA ASP A 27 -5.53 11.87 3.71
C ASP A 27 -4.11 12.43 3.49
N ASN A 28 -3.10 11.55 3.47
CA ASN A 28 -1.67 11.90 3.32
C ASN A 28 -1.20 12.96 4.33
N VAL A 29 -1.79 13.01 5.52
CA VAL A 29 -1.46 14.01 6.54
C VAL A 29 0.03 13.87 6.94
N PRO A 30 0.77 14.98 7.06
CA PRO A 30 2.16 14.94 7.52
C PRO A 30 2.22 14.58 9.01
N LEU A 31 3.29 13.89 9.43
CA LEU A 31 3.43 13.37 10.80
C LEU A 31 3.20 14.44 11.89
N LYS A 32 3.67 15.67 11.67
CA LYS A 32 3.48 16.78 12.63
C LYS A 32 2.00 17.11 12.86
N GLN A 33 1.19 17.13 11.79
CA GLN A 33 -0.25 17.38 11.90
C GLN A 33 -0.97 16.14 12.45
N LEU A 34 -0.52 14.94 12.08
CA LEU A 34 -1.07 13.69 12.60
C LEU A 34 -0.92 13.61 14.13
N LEU A 35 0.22 14.04 14.69
CA LEU A 35 0.42 14.14 16.13
C LEU A 35 -0.60 15.07 16.80
N GLY A 36 -0.88 16.24 16.21
CA GLY A 36 -1.89 17.17 16.71
C GLY A 36 -3.28 16.53 16.74
N LYS A 37 -3.70 15.93 15.62
CA LYS A 37 -5.00 15.26 15.49
C LYS A 37 -5.19 14.07 16.43
N ILE A 38 -4.11 13.33 16.70
CA ILE A 38 -4.12 12.21 17.66
C ILE A 38 -4.17 12.75 19.10
N GLY A 39 -3.45 13.83 19.39
CA GLY A 39 -3.45 14.50 20.69
C GLY A 39 -4.80 15.13 21.04
N GLU A 40 -5.49 15.75 20.08
CA GLU A 40 -6.86 16.26 20.24
C GLU A 40 -7.87 15.17 20.65
N ARG A 41 -7.55 13.91 20.38
CA ARG A 41 -8.39 12.73 20.70
C ARG A 41 -7.97 12.04 21.99
N GLY A 42 -7.09 12.66 22.77
CA GLY A 42 -6.66 12.19 24.08
C GLY A 42 -5.39 11.33 24.07
N LEU A 43 -4.79 11.04 22.92
CA LEU A 43 -3.55 10.24 22.83
C LEU A 43 -2.33 11.14 22.63
N VAL A 44 -1.72 11.60 23.71
CA VAL A 44 -0.54 12.48 23.65
C VAL A 44 0.73 11.65 23.47
N VAL A 45 1.28 11.63 22.26
CA VAL A 45 2.44 10.82 21.88
C VAL A 45 3.57 11.64 21.28
N THR A 46 4.80 11.16 21.39
CA THR A 46 5.94 11.74 20.70
C THR A 46 5.99 11.29 19.24
N LYS A 47 6.68 12.07 18.40
CA LYS A 47 6.94 11.72 17.01
C LYS A 47 7.55 10.32 16.87
N THR A 48 8.55 10.01 17.68
CA THR A 48 9.25 8.72 17.66
C THR A 48 8.33 7.55 18.01
N GLN A 49 7.42 7.73 18.99
CA GLN A 49 6.43 6.71 19.33
C GLN A 49 5.46 6.47 18.18
N LEU A 50 4.97 7.53 17.55
CA LEU A 50 4.09 7.43 16.38
C LEU A 50 4.79 6.73 15.21
N GLU A 51 6.03 7.11 14.88
CA GLU A 51 6.83 6.46 13.83
C GLU A 51 7.06 4.97 14.12
N TYR A 52 7.37 4.63 15.36
CA TYR A 52 7.50 3.24 15.79
C TYR A 52 6.20 2.46 15.58
N GLN A 53 5.05 3.02 15.96
CA GLN A 53 3.76 2.35 15.80
C GLN A 53 3.35 2.21 14.34
N LEU A 54 3.56 3.23 13.52
CA LEU A 54 3.33 3.14 12.07
C LEU A 54 4.18 2.05 11.43
N LYS A 55 5.44 1.89 11.87
CA LYS A 55 6.33 0.80 11.44
C LYS A 55 5.83 -0.56 11.93
N LYS A 56 5.40 -0.66 13.19
CA LYS A 56 4.83 -1.89 13.79
C LYS A 56 3.60 -2.37 13.01
N TRP A 57 2.72 -1.46 12.62
CA TRP A 57 1.53 -1.77 11.80
C TRP A 57 1.82 -1.92 10.30
N LYS A 58 3.08 -1.76 9.88
CA LYS A 58 3.51 -1.80 8.48
C LYS A 58 2.76 -0.79 7.60
N PHE A 59 2.36 0.35 8.16
CA PHE A 59 1.71 1.42 7.40
C PHE A 59 2.77 2.14 6.56
N LYS A 60 2.74 1.88 5.25
CA LYS A 60 3.63 2.48 4.26
C LYS A 60 2.81 3.28 3.27
N LYS A 61 3.25 4.51 2.96
CA LYS A 61 2.63 5.37 1.94
C LYS A 61 2.99 4.94 0.52
N ASN A 62 4.12 4.27 0.36
CA ASN A 62 4.70 3.93 -0.93
C ASN A 62 4.86 2.42 -1.07
N LEU A 63 4.61 1.93 -2.28
CA LEU A 63 4.93 0.58 -2.70
C LEU A 63 6.45 0.42 -2.81
N ASP A 64 6.96 -0.76 -2.44
CA ASP A 64 8.36 -1.12 -2.67
C ASP A 64 8.55 -1.73 -4.06
N LYS A 65 9.82 -1.93 -4.45
CA LYS A 65 10.19 -2.50 -5.76
C LYS A 65 9.49 -3.83 -6.03
N SER A 66 9.44 -4.72 -5.05
CA SER A 66 8.76 -6.02 -5.16
C SER A 66 7.27 -5.87 -5.43
N ALA A 67 6.60 -4.96 -4.73
CA ALA A 67 5.20 -4.70 -4.94
C ALA A 67 4.93 -4.08 -6.33
N TRP A 68 5.78 -3.17 -6.80
CA TRP A 68 5.69 -2.62 -8.15
C TRP A 68 5.91 -3.66 -9.25
N LEU A 69 6.86 -4.58 -9.08
CA LEU A 69 7.07 -5.71 -9.98
C LEU A 69 5.81 -6.59 -10.06
N TYR A 70 5.20 -6.90 -8.91
CA TYR A 70 3.95 -7.64 -8.86
C TYR A 70 2.83 -6.89 -9.59
N VAL A 71 2.61 -5.61 -9.30
CA VAL A 71 1.60 -4.77 -9.96
C VAL A 71 1.80 -4.77 -11.48
N GLY A 72 3.02 -4.55 -11.97
CA GLY A 72 3.35 -4.57 -13.39
C GLY A 72 3.01 -5.91 -14.05
N SER A 73 3.40 -7.03 -13.43
CA SER A 73 3.09 -8.37 -13.95
C SER A 73 1.58 -8.64 -14.05
N ARG A 74 0.79 -8.13 -13.09
CA ARG A 74 -0.67 -8.30 -13.06
C ARG A 74 -1.35 -7.45 -14.14
N ILE A 75 -0.88 -6.22 -14.36
CA ILE A 75 -1.37 -5.34 -15.42
C ILE A 75 -1.08 -5.98 -16.79
N GLU A 76 0.16 -6.42 -17.04
CA GLU A 76 0.53 -7.07 -18.31
C GLU A 76 -0.33 -8.32 -18.56
N LYS A 77 -0.54 -9.14 -17.52
CA LYS A 77 -1.42 -10.31 -17.63
C LYS A 77 -2.85 -9.92 -18.03
N ARG A 78 -3.45 -8.95 -17.36
CA ARG A 78 -4.83 -8.50 -17.63
C ARG A 78 -4.97 -7.87 -19.01
N LYS A 79 -3.97 -7.09 -19.45
CA LYS A 79 -3.93 -6.52 -20.81
C LYS A 79 -3.98 -7.60 -21.89
N ARG A 80 -3.28 -8.73 -21.69
CA ARG A 80 -3.36 -9.90 -22.61
C ARG A 80 -4.72 -10.56 -22.63
N GLU A 81 -5.45 -10.51 -21.51
CA GLU A 81 -6.84 -10.99 -21.42
C GLU A 81 -7.86 -9.96 -21.94
N GLY A 82 -7.41 -8.83 -22.52
CA GLY A 82 -8.29 -7.75 -23.01
C GLY A 82 -8.97 -6.93 -21.91
N LYS A 83 -8.40 -6.92 -20.69
CA LYS A 83 -9.00 -6.26 -19.52
C LYS A 83 -8.20 -5.03 -19.10
N GLU A 84 -8.90 -3.91 -19.00
CA GLU A 84 -8.37 -2.70 -18.38
C GLU A 84 -8.16 -2.89 -16.87
N SER A 85 -7.22 -2.14 -16.31
CA SER A 85 -6.79 -2.29 -14.91
C SER A 85 -6.65 -0.94 -14.22
N GLU A 86 -7.32 -0.80 -13.09
CA GLU A 86 -7.11 0.32 -12.17
C GLU A 86 -6.37 -0.17 -10.94
N VAL A 87 -5.35 0.57 -10.50
CA VAL A 87 -4.58 0.23 -9.30
C VAL A 87 -5.08 1.07 -8.14
N ILE A 88 -5.65 0.41 -7.13
CA ILE A 88 -6.04 1.03 -5.86
C ILE A 88 -5.02 0.63 -4.80
N TYR A 89 -4.36 1.61 -4.21
CA TYR A 89 -3.41 1.40 -3.12
C TYR A 89 -3.77 2.29 -1.93
N CYS A 90 -3.81 1.71 -0.73
CA CYS A 90 -4.15 2.44 0.49
C CYS A 90 -5.47 3.23 0.40
N GLY A 91 -6.49 2.68 -0.27
CA GLY A 91 -7.78 3.34 -0.47
C GLY A 91 -7.77 4.47 -1.51
N LYS A 92 -6.64 4.72 -2.18
CA LYS A 92 -6.53 5.69 -3.27
C LYS A 92 -6.39 4.99 -4.60
N ARG A 93 -7.13 5.48 -5.58
CA ARG A 93 -6.85 5.17 -6.98
C ARG A 93 -5.57 5.88 -7.40
N LEU A 94 -4.60 5.11 -7.86
CA LEU A 94 -3.37 5.66 -8.44
C LEU A 94 -3.65 6.17 -9.85
N LYS A 95 -3.03 7.29 -10.22
CA LYS A 95 -3.14 7.82 -11.59
C LYS A 95 -2.47 6.85 -12.56
N PRO A 96 -3.07 6.56 -13.73
CA PRO A 96 -2.48 5.65 -14.72
C PRO A 96 -1.04 6.03 -15.08
N SER A 97 -0.76 7.32 -15.31
CA SER A 97 0.58 7.82 -15.60
C SER A 97 1.61 7.55 -14.50
N THR A 98 1.18 7.53 -13.23
CA THR A 98 2.06 7.16 -12.10
C THR A 98 2.32 5.66 -12.10
N VAL A 99 1.29 4.86 -12.36
CA VAL A 99 1.41 3.40 -12.43
C VAL A 99 2.36 2.99 -13.57
N ASP A 100 2.19 3.57 -14.75
CA ASP A 100 3.05 3.29 -15.91
C ASP A 100 4.50 3.65 -15.64
N LYS A 101 4.74 4.84 -15.08
CA LYS A 101 6.08 5.31 -14.74
C LYS A 101 6.78 4.39 -13.72
N GLU A 102 6.09 4.05 -12.63
CA GLU A 102 6.70 3.26 -11.55
C GLU A 102 6.84 1.77 -11.93
N THR A 103 5.92 1.23 -12.72
CA THR A 103 6.06 -0.14 -13.24
C THR A 103 7.19 -0.24 -14.27
N ASP A 104 7.39 0.75 -15.15
CA ASP A 104 8.55 0.76 -16.06
C ASP A 104 9.88 0.94 -15.31
N ARG A 105 9.90 1.83 -14.32
CA ARG A 105 11.09 2.07 -13.49
C ARG A 105 11.60 0.79 -12.82
N HIS A 106 10.67 -0.05 -12.35
CA HIS A 106 11.00 -1.25 -11.61
C HIS A 106 11.02 -2.53 -12.45
N ARG A 107 10.68 -2.45 -13.75
CA ARG A 107 10.66 -3.59 -14.66
C ARG A 107 12.01 -4.27 -14.73
N ASP A 108 12.00 -5.60 -14.64
CA ASP A 108 13.19 -6.42 -14.88
C ASP A 108 13.53 -6.40 -16.38
N ARG A 109 14.69 -5.81 -16.73
CA ARG A 109 15.19 -5.73 -18.12
C ARG A 109 16.17 -6.87 -18.47
N SER A 110 16.39 -7.82 -17.57
CA SER A 110 17.28 -8.94 -17.84
C SER A 110 16.83 -9.73 -19.07
N ILE A 111 17.79 -10.31 -19.79
CA ILE A 111 17.50 -11.19 -20.93
C ILE A 111 16.63 -12.37 -20.47
N MET A 112 16.87 -12.89 -19.27
CA MET A 112 16.09 -13.98 -18.69
C MET A 112 14.62 -13.58 -18.47
N ALA A 113 14.34 -12.38 -17.98
CA ALA A 113 12.96 -11.88 -17.86
C ALA A 113 12.27 -11.71 -19.23
N ARG A 114 13.04 -11.38 -20.28
CA ARG A 114 12.53 -11.29 -21.66
C ARG A 114 12.23 -12.66 -22.28
N LEU A 115 13.07 -13.65 -21.97
CA LEU A 115 13.00 -15.01 -22.53
C LEU A 115 12.20 -16.01 -21.66
N ALA A 116 11.83 -15.64 -20.43
CA ALA A 116 11.10 -16.50 -19.52
C ALA A 116 9.81 -17.01 -20.20
N PRO A 117 9.58 -18.34 -20.25
CA PRO A 117 8.36 -18.92 -20.78
C PRO A 117 7.16 -18.32 -20.06
N ARG A 118 6.35 -17.58 -20.81
CA ARG A 118 5.18 -16.90 -20.26
C ARG A 118 4.10 -17.97 -20.15
N GLU A 119 3.68 -18.29 -18.93
CA GLU A 119 2.62 -19.29 -18.70
C GLU A 119 1.36 -18.94 -19.50
N SER A 120 1.19 -19.62 -20.62
CA SER A 120 -0.03 -19.65 -21.40
C SER A 120 -1.05 -20.47 -20.61
N LYS A 121 -1.86 -19.80 -19.80
CA LYS A 121 -3.12 -20.38 -19.33
C LYS A 121 -4.03 -20.48 -20.55
N HIS A 122 -3.84 -21.50 -21.39
CA HIS A 122 -4.84 -21.91 -22.37
C HIS A 122 -6.09 -22.28 -21.57
N GLY A 123 -7.13 -21.49 -21.71
CA GLY A 123 -8.46 -21.86 -21.27
C GLY A 123 -8.94 -23.00 -22.17
N HIS A 124 -8.96 -24.20 -21.63
CA HIS A 124 -9.86 -25.25 -22.13
C HIS A 124 -11.11 -25.12 -21.28
N ASN A 125 -12.11 -24.45 -21.83
CA ASN A 125 -13.47 -24.50 -21.31
C ASN A 125 -14.36 -24.90 -22.49
N ASP A 126 -14.22 -26.16 -22.91
CA ASP A 126 -15.21 -26.81 -23.76
C ASP A 126 -16.42 -27.07 -22.87
N GLY A 127 -17.36 -26.13 -22.91
CA GLY A 127 -18.69 -26.34 -22.34
C GLY A 127 -19.40 -27.46 -23.12
N PRO A 128 -20.13 -28.37 -22.45
CA PRO A 128 -21.05 -29.23 -23.17
C PRO A 128 -22.22 -28.37 -23.65
N ARG A 129 -22.42 -28.41 -24.97
CA ARG A 129 -23.62 -27.97 -25.65
C ARG A 129 -24.71 -29.00 -25.37
N CYS A 130 -25.67 -28.66 -24.50
CA CYS A 130 -26.96 -29.33 -24.36
C CYS A 130 -28.05 -28.24 -24.36
#